data_AF-A0A537YQC9-F1
#
_entry.id   AF-A0A537YQC9-F1
#
_cell.length_a   1.000
_cell.length_b   1.000
_cell.length_c   1.000
_cell.angle_alpha   90.00
_cell.angle_beta   90.00
_cell.angle_gamma   90.00
#
_symmetry.space_group_name_H-M   'P 1'
#
loop_
_entity.id
_entity.type
_entity.pdbx_description
1 polymer ?
#
loop_
_entity_poly.entity_id
_entity_poly.type
_entity_poly.pdbx_seq_one_letter_code
_entity_poly.pdbx_strand_id
1 'polypeptide(L)'
;MSSAVRHAMAMAICALVVPLASCSGVGSAGSDGRPSVVAAENVWGSIAAQLGGDRVTVTSIIDNPNADPHDYEPTTEDARAMASANFVIENGVGYDPWAQRLIDANPVSG
;
A
#
# COMPACT_ATOMS: atom_id res chain seq x y z
N MET A 1 48.34 46.71 -10.75
CA MET A 1 48.95 45.38 -10.47
C MET A 1 49.95 45.64 -9.33
N SER A 2 49.87 45.12 -8.11
CA SER A 2 49.19 43.96 -7.51
C SER A 2 49.15 44.15 -5.99
N SER A 3 48.47 43.23 -5.29
CA SER A 3 48.51 42.98 -3.84
C SER A 3 47.43 43.71 -3.04
N ALA A 4 46.15 43.36 -3.11
CA ALA A 4 45.52 42.03 -3.05
C ALA A 4 45.79 41.21 -1.77
N VAL A 5 46.45 41.77 -0.75
CA VAL A 5 46.76 41.03 0.50
C VAL A 5 46.60 41.92 1.73
N ARG A 6 45.45 42.58 1.93
CA ARG A 6 45.23 43.41 3.15
C ARG A 6 43.78 43.51 3.61
N HIS A 7 42.95 42.50 3.47
CA HIS A 7 41.67 42.49 4.19
C HIS A 7 41.48 41.13 4.81
N ALA A 8 42.30 40.89 5.82
CA ALA A 8 42.04 39.88 6.81
C ALA A 8 40.62 40.09 7.37
N MET A 9 39.84 39.03 7.33
CA MET A 9 39.08 38.57 8.49
C MET A 9 38.08 39.60 9.05
N ALA A 10 36.87 39.66 8.48
CA ALA A 10 35.65 39.90 9.26
C ALA A 10 34.42 39.64 8.39
N MET A 11 33.51 38.82 8.93
CA MET A 11 32.04 38.94 8.81
C MET A 11 31.44 39.02 7.39
N ALA A 12 30.46 38.22 7.00
CA ALA A 12 29.56 37.39 7.75
C ALA A 12 28.97 36.38 6.76
N ILE A 13 29.12 35.11 7.13
CA ILE A 13 28.41 33.98 6.57
C ILE A 13 26.92 34.22 6.83
N CYS A 14 26.17 34.69 5.83
CA CYS A 14 24.74 34.91 5.98
C CYS A 14 24.03 34.87 4.62
N ALA A 15 24.08 33.73 3.90
CA ALA A 15 23.23 33.54 2.72
C ALA A 15 23.04 32.07 2.27
N LEU A 16 23.17 31.08 3.16
CA LEU A 16 22.93 29.69 2.78
C LEU A 16 22.04 28.98 3.80
N VAL A 17 20.82 29.49 3.93
CA VAL A 17 19.71 28.74 4.53
C VAL A 17 18.61 28.68 3.48
N VAL A 18 18.75 27.73 2.54
CA VAL A 18 17.62 27.33 1.68
C VAL A 18 16.67 26.55 2.58
N PRO A 19 15.41 26.96 2.76
CA PRO A 19 14.46 26.17 3.53
C PRO A 19 14.15 24.88 2.76
N LEU A 20 14.42 23.72 3.38
CA LEU A 20 13.96 22.40 2.93
C LEU A 20 12.44 22.23 3.14
N ALA A 21 11.63 23.17 2.65
CA ALA A 21 10.18 23.10 2.72
C ALA A 21 9.60 22.82 1.32
N SER A 22 9.84 21.62 0.81
CA SER A 22 9.08 21.09 -0.34
C SER A 22 8.72 19.63 -0.07
N CYS A 23 7.82 19.46 0.91
CA CYS A 23 7.11 18.21 1.17
C CYS A 23 5.62 18.53 1.28
N SER A 24 5.05 19.20 0.27
CA SER A 24 3.64 19.59 0.31
C SER A 24 2.93 19.05 -0.91
N GLY A 25 2.36 17.86 -0.72
CA GLY A 25 1.14 17.46 -1.43
C GLY A 25 1.32 16.65 -2.71
N VAL A 26 1.95 15.47 -2.63
CA VAL A 26 1.30 14.34 -3.29
C VAL A 26 0.03 14.11 -2.50
N GLY A 27 -1.09 14.61 -3.02
CA GLY A 27 -2.41 14.32 -2.48
C GLY A 27 -2.55 12.81 -2.42
N SER A 28 -2.41 12.26 -1.21
CA SER A 28 -2.95 10.94 -0.94
C SER A 28 -4.42 11.09 -1.28
N ALA A 29 -4.87 10.45 -2.36
CA ALA A 29 -6.29 10.20 -2.55
C ALA A 29 -6.70 9.42 -1.30
N GLY A 30 -7.14 10.14 -0.28
CA GLY A 30 -7.45 9.56 1.00
C GLY A 30 -8.48 8.49 0.70
N SER A 31 -8.19 7.26 1.14
CA SER A 31 -9.25 6.28 1.31
C SER A 31 -10.40 7.02 1.98
N ASP A 32 -11.59 6.98 1.39
CA ASP A 32 -12.81 7.65 1.85
C ASP A 32 -13.32 7.15 3.21
N GLY A 33 -12.42 6.55 4.00
CA GLY A 33 -12.65 5.95 5.30
C GLY A 33 -13.23 4.55 5.23
N ARG A 34 -13.59 4.05 4.04
CA ARG A 34 -14.19 2.73 3.88
C ARG A 34 -13.14 1.64 4.10
N PRO A 35 -13.44 0.61 4.92
CA PRO A 35 -12.55 -0.54 5.06
C PRO A 35 -12.32 -1.21 3.71
N SER A 36 -11.05 -1.53 3.43
CA SER A 36 -10.67 -2.37 2.30
C SER A 36 -10.82 -3.84 2.67
N VAL A 37 -11.51 -4.60 1.83
CA VAL A 37 -11.70 -6.04 1.96
C VAL A 37 -11.07 -6.70 0.73
N VAL A 38 -10.12 -7.58 0.96
CA VAL A 38 -9.52 -8.41 -0.09
C VAL A 38 -10.04 -9.83 0.06
N ALA A 39 -10.70 -10.35 -0.97
CA ALA A 39 -11.13 -11.73 -1.03
C ALA A 39 -10.20 -12.54 -1.93
N ALA A 40 -9.84 -13.76 -1.52
CA ALA A 40 -9.05 -14.68 -2.33
C ALA A 40 -9.78 -15.01 -3.64
N GLU A 41 -11.06 -15.39 -3.56
CA GLU A 41 -11.92 -15.67 -4.71
C GLU A 41 -13.09 -14.69 -4.86
N ASN A 42 -13.52 -14.50 -6.11
CA ASN A 42 -14.63 -13.61 -6.46
C ASN A 42 -15.98 -13.93 -5.80
N VAL A 43 -16.24 -15.19 -5.45
CA VAL A 43 -17.47 -15.58 -4.74
C VAL A 43 -17.54 -14.89 -3.38
N TRP A 44 -16.44 -14.90 -2.63
CA TRP A 44 -16.33 -14.21 -1.35
C TRP A 44 -16.37 -12.69 -1.52
N GLY A 45 -15.70 -12.18 -2.56
CA GLY A 45 -15.77 -10.75 -2.90
C GLY A 45 -17.20 -10.28 -3.20
N SER A 46 -17.97 -11.06 -3.94
CA SER A 46 -19.36 -10.77 -4.26
C SER A 46 -20.25 -10.72 -3.02
N ILE A 47 -20.07 -11.68 -2.09
CA ILE A 47 -20.81 -11.69 -0.81
C ILE A 47 -20.43 -10.48 0.04
N ALA A 48 -19.14 -10.18 0.17
CA ALA A 48 -18.66 -9.04 0.94
C ALA A 48 -19.19 -7.71 0.38
N ALA A 49 -19.22 -7.55 -0.94
CA ALA A 49 -19.75 -6.36 -1.60
C ALA A 49 -21.25 -6.20 -1.36
N GLN A 50 -22.04 -7.29 -1.44
CA GLN A 50 -23.48 -7.26 -1.17
C GLN A 50 -23.81 -6.89 0.29
N LEU A 51 -23.03 -7.40 1.25
CA LEU A 51 -23.25 -7.12 2.68
C LEU A 51 -22.74 -5.73 3.10
N GLY A 52 -21.58 -5.33 2.59
CA GLY A 52 -20.96 -4.05 2.91
C GLY A 52 -21.59 -2.88 2.17
N GLY A 53 -22.04 -3.09 0.93
CA GLY A 53 -22.55 -2.04 0.05
C GLY A 53 -21.53 -0.91 -0.11
N ASP A 54 -22.02 0.33 -0.09
CA ASP A 54 -21.17 1.53 -0.23
C ASP A 54 -20.25 1.78 0.98
N ARG A 55 -20.25 0.94 2.01
CA ARG A 55 -19.43 1.12 3.22
C ARG A 55 -18.07 0.44 3.14
N VAL A 56 -17.81 -0.38 2.12
CA VAL A 56 -16.55 -1.11 1.95
C VAL A 56 -16.01 -0.92 0.53
N THR A 57 -14.71 -1.11 0.37
CA THR A 57 -14.08 -1.30 -0.94
C THR A 57 -13.64 -2.74 -1.05
N VAL A 58 -14.17 -3.51 -2.01
CA VAL A 58 -13.87 -4.94 -2.15
C VAL A 58 -13.03 -5.19 -3.39
N THR A 59 -11.94 -5.94 -3.22
CA THR A 59 -11.10 -6.47 -4.30
C THR A 59 -11.10 -7.99 -4.20
N SER A 60 -11.21 -8.68 -5.34
CA SER A 60 -10.99 -10.14 -5.41
C SER A 60 -9.69 -10.40 -6.12
N ILE A 61 -8.85 -11.29 -5.58
CA ILE A 61 -7.56 -11.66 -6.19
C ILE A 61 -7.81 -12.52 -7.43
N ILE A 62 -8.59 -13.59 -7.29
CA ILE A 62 -9.07 -14.41 -8.40
C ILE A 62 -10.45 -13.89 -8.81
N ASP A 63 -10.48 -13.00 -9.80
CA ASP A 63 -11.70 -12.36 -10.28
C ASP A 63 -12.44 -13.19 -11.35
N ASN A 64 -11.69 -13.94 -12.16
CA ASN A 64 -12.20 -14.84 -13.19
C ASN A 64 -12.87 -16.06 -12.55
N PRO A 65 -14.21 -16.24 -12.66
CA PRO A 65 -14.92 -17.36 -12.05
C PRO A 65 -14.55 -18.73 -12.62
N ASN A 66 -13.82 -18.78 -13.74
CA ASN A 66 -13.38 -20.02 -14.38
C ASN A 66 -11.93 -20.40 -14.06
N ALA A 67 -11.20 -19.56 -13.30
CA ALA A 67 -9.85 -19.89 -12.89
C ALA A 67 -9.88 -20.90 -11.73
N ASP A 68 -8.98 -21.88 -11.76
CA ASP A 68 -8.80 -22.81 -10.65
C ASP A 68 -7.92 -22.14 -9.56
N PRO A 69 -8.45 -21.94 -8.34
CA PRO A 69 -7.69 -21.34 -7.25
C PRO A 69 -6.53 -22.21 -6.73
N HIS A 70 -6.51 -23.50 -7.04
CA HIS A 70 -5.43 -24.41 -6.65
C HIS A 70 -4.20 -24.32 -7.57
N ASP A 71 -4.38 -23.82 -8.80
CA ASP A 71 -3.31 -23.58 -9.77
C ASP A 71 -2.80 -22.13 -9.75
N TYR A 72 -3.40 -21.29 -8.91
CA TYR A 72 -3.07 -19.87 -8.84
C TYR A 72 -1.72 -19.63 -8.14
N GLU A 73 -0.84 -18.87 -8.79
CA GLU A 73 0.41 -18.38 -8.21
C GLU A 73 0.28 -16.88 -7.93
N PRO A 74 0.33 -16.45 -6.67
CA PRO A 74 0.15 -15.05 -6.31
C PRO A 74 1.31 -14.18 -6.79
N THR A 75 0.98 -12.96 -7.20
CA THR A 75 1.97 -11.94 -7.56
C THR A 75 2.37 -11.11 -6.35
N THR A 76 3.43 -10.31 -6.51
CA THR A 76 3.81 -9.29 -5.52
C THR A 76 2.72 -8.24 -5.29
N GLU A 77 1.88 -7.98 -6.30
CA GLU A 77 0.75 -7.05 -6.17
C GLU A 77 -0.34 -7.62 -5.26
N ASP A 78 -0.65 -8.92 -5.39
CA ASP A 78 -1.62 -9.61 -4.54
C ASP A 78 -1.15 -9.65 -3.10
N ALA A 79 0.13 -9.96 -2.88
CA ALA A 79 0.76 -9.90 -1.57
C ALA A 79 0.63 -8.51 -0.93
N ARG A 80 0.85 -7.45 -1.73
CA ARG A 80 0.70 -6.07 -1.26
C ARG A 80 -0.76 -5.72 -0.96
N ALA A 81 -1.69 -6.15 -1.81
CA ALA A 81 -3.11 -5.94 -1.61
C ALA A 81 -3.57 -6.57 -0.30
N MET A 82 -3.25 -7.84 -0.07
CA MET A 82 -3.56 -8.56 1.17
C MET A 82 -2.91 -7.91 2.40
N ALA A 83 -1.62 -7.54 2.34
CA ALA A 83 -0.94 -6.91 3.47
C ALA A 83 -1.48 -5.51 3.84
N SER A 84 -2.09 -4.81 2.89
CA SER A 84 -2.68 -3.48 3.08
C SER A 84 -4.19 -3.49 3.37
N ALA A 85 -4.82 -4.66 3.31
CA ALA A 85 -6.26 -4.81 3.53
C ALA A 85 -6.61 -4.64 5.01
N ASN A 86 -7.78 -4.07 5.31
CA ASN A 86 -8.33 -4.12 6.66
C ASN A 86 -8.88 -5.52 6.99
N PHE A 87 -9.41 -6.22 5.98
CA PHE A 87 -9.90 -7.59 6.10
C PHE A 87 -9.45 -8.41 4.90
N VAL A 88 -9.00 -9.63 5.17
CA VAL A 88 -8.78 -10.66 4.14
C VAL A 88 -9.82 -11.76 4.34
N ILE A 89 -10.44 -12.22 3.25
CA ILE A 89 -11.37 -13.36 3.24
C ILE A 89 -10.75 -14.45 2.36
N GLU A 90 -10.37 -15.54 3.00
CA GLU A 90 -9.95 -16.79 2.36
C GLU A 90 -11.04 -17.87 2.54
N ASN A 91 -11.00 -18.93 1.72
CA ASN A 91 -11.89 -20.07 1.90
C ASN A 91 -11.44 -20.94 3.09
N GLY A 92 -10.13 -21.13 3.23
CA GLY A 92 -9.49 -21.79 4.37
C GLY A 92 -9.54 -23.32 4.29
N VAL A 93 -9.23 -23.98 5.42
CA VAL A 93 -9.16 -25.47 5.55
C VAL A 93 -8.25 -26.12 4.48
N GLY A 94 -7.25 -25.37 4.01
CA GLY A 94 -6.30 -25.80 2.99
C GLY A 94 -6.76 -25.67 1.54
N TYR A 95 -7.89 -25.01 1.28
CA TYR A 95 -8.38 -24.79 -0.09
C TYR A 95 -7.47 -23.84 -0.88
N ASP A 96 -7.07 -22.73 -0.26
CA ASP A 96 -6.29 -21.64 -0.83
C ASP A 96 -4.97 -21.46 -0.05
N PRO A 97 -4.06 -22.45 -0.10
CA PRO A 97 -2.83 -22.44 0.70
C PRO A 97 -1.85 -21.33 0.27
N TRP A 98 -2.04 -20.73 -0.90
CA TRP A 98 -1.29 -19.54 -1.31
C TRP A 98 -1.74 -18.30 -0.53
N ALA A 99 -3.04 -18.15 -0.22
CA ALA A 99 -3.58 -17.01 0.50
C ALA A 99 -3.09 -17.01 1.95
N GLN A 100 -3.21 -18.15 2.65
CA GLN A 100 -2.69 -18.31 4.01
C GLN A 100 -1.20 -18.00 4.09
N ARG A 101 -0.39 -18.44 3.11
CA ARG A 101 1.06 -18.12 3.06
C ARG A 101 1.32 -16.62 2.98
N LEU A 102 0.52 -15.87 2.24
CA LEU A 102 0.63 -14.41 2.16
C LEU A 102 0.18 -13.72 3.46
N ILE A 103 -0.90 -14.20 4.07
CA ILE A 103 -1.41 -13.71 5.35
C ILE A 103 -0.35 -13.90 6.45
N ASP A 104 0.24 -15.10 6.53
CA ASP A 104 1.28 -15.43 7.52
C ASP A 104 2.58 -14.63 7.31
N ALA A 105 2.87 -14.26 6.06
CA ALA A 105 4.02 -13.44 5.71
C ALA A 105 3.81 -11.95 5.99
N ASN A 106 2.59 -11.50 6.32
CA ASN A 106 2.30 -10.09 6.55
C ASN A 106 3.02 -9.57 7.80
N PRO A 107 3.95 -8.60 7.66
CA PRO A 107 4.67 -8.05 8.80
C PRO A 107 3.82 -7.07 9.63
N VAL A 108 2.64 -6.69 9.15
CA VAL A 108 1.73 -5.75 9.81
C VAL A 108 0.70 -6.54 10.62
N SER A 109 0.69 -6.32 11.93
CA SER A 109 -0.36 -6.84 12.80
C SER A 109 -1.65 -6.05 12.56
N GLY A 110 -2.74 -6.75 12.26
CA GLY A 110 -4.09 -6.17 12.14
C GLY A 110 -4.62 -5.58 13.44
#